data_AF-A0A1P8YCX9-F1
#
_entry.id   AF-A0A1P8YCX9-F1
#
_cell.length_a   1.000
_cell.length_b   1.000
_cell.length_c   1.000
_cell.angle_alpha   90.00
_cell.angle_beta   90.00
_cell.angle_gamma   90.00
#
_symmetry.space_group_name_H-M   'P 1'
#
loop_
_entity.id
_entity.type
_entity.pdbx_description
1 polymer ?
#
loop_
_entity_poly.entity_id
_entity_poly.type
_entity_poly.pdbx_seq_one_letter_code
_entity_poly.pdbx_strand_id
1 'polypeptide(L)'
;MDSYVEQFQAAGGSMVMLAKGNRSKQVTDACDAHGGFYLGSIGGPAARLALDCIKKVEVIEYEELGMEAVWKIDVEDFPAFIVVDDKGNDFFAHTGEVTLTVGKRPGL
;
A
#
# COMPACT_ATOMS: atom_id res chain seq x y z
N MET A 1 -7.96 -1.37 0.00
CA MET A 1 -8.24 -0.35 -1.03
C MET A 1 -7.95 -0.83 -2.45
N ASP A 2 -7.70 -2.13 -2.67
CA ASP A 2 -7.27 -2.68 -3.97
C ASP A 2 -8.33 -2.48 -5.06
N SER A 3 -9.60 -2.65 -4.71
CA SER A 3 -10.74 -2.49 -5.62
C SER A 3 -10.92 -1.09 -6.20
N TYR A 4 -10.26 -0.07 -5.65
CA TYR A 4 -10.39 1.32 -6.11
C TYR A 4 -9.25 1.76 -7.03
N VAL A 5 -8.14 1.03 -7.04
CA VAL A 5 -6.87 1.49 -7.65
C VAL A 5 -7.03 1.69 -9.15
N GLU A 6 -7.51 0.68 -9.86
CA GLU A 6 -7.68 0.72 -11.31
C GLU A 6 -8.57 1.89 -11.76
N GLN A 7 -9.75 2.02 -11.13
CA GLN A 7 -10.70 3.08 -11.49
C GLN A 7 -10.11 4.48 -11.26
N PHE A 8 -9.37 4.67 -10.17
CA PHE A 8 -8.78 5.97 -9.86
C PHE A 8 -7.60 6.29 -10.78
N GLN A 9 -6.75 5.32 -11.08
CA GLN A 9 -5.61 5.52 -12.00
C GLN A 9 -6.06 5.77 -13.44
N ALA A 10 -7.07 5.03 -13.92
CA ALA A 10 -7.70 5.30 -15.21
C ALA A 10 -8.30 6.72 -15.30
N ALA A 11 -8.67 7.32 -14.17
CA ALA A 11 -9.15 8.70 -14.05
C ALA A 11 -8.03 9.73 -13.77
N GLY A 12 -6.76 9.31 -13.74
CA GLY A 12 -5.60 10.18 -13.48
C GLY A 12 -5.31 10.45 -12.00
N GLY A 13 -5.96 9.73 -11.08
CA GLY A 13 -5.79 9.84 -9.63
C GLY A 13 -5.12 8.60 -9.02
N SER A 14 -4.76 8.66 -7.73
CA SER A 14 -4.18 7.53 -6.99
C SER A 14 -2.93 6.90 -7.66
N MET A 15 -2.13 7.72 -8.36
CA MET A 15 -0.92 7.28 -9.06
C MET A 15 0.16 6.77 -8.10
N VAL A 16 0.27 7.38 -6.91
CA VAL A 16 1.20 6.95 -5.87
C VAL A 16 0.40 6.68 -4.61
N MET A 17 0.51 5.47 -4.09
CA MET A 17 -0.19 5.02 -2.89
C MET A 17 0.81 4.68 -1.79
N LEU A 18 0.49 5.02 -0.54
CA LEU A 18 1.31 4.71 0.62
C LEU A 18 0.46 3.99 1.67
N ALA A 19 0.81 2.74 2.02
CA ALA A 19 0.14 1.99 3.08
C ALA A 19 1.06 0.91 3.67
N LYS A 20 0.50 -0.16 4.25
CA LYS A 20 1.23 -1.32 4.77
C LYS A 20 0.63 -2.62 4.27
N GLY A 21 1.45 -3.66 4.18
CA GLY A 21 1.05 -5.01 3.76
C GLY A 21 1.19 -5.23 2.25
N ASN A 22 1.18 -6.50 1.86
CA ASN A 22 1.14 -6.92 0.46
C ASN A 22 -0.22 -6.59 -0.18
N ARG A 23 -0.25 -6.51 -1.50
CA ARG A 23 -1.46 -6.22 -2.28
C ARG A 23 -1.83 -7.40 -3.15
N SER A 24 -3.06 -7.38 -3.65
CA SER A 24 -3.48 -8.33 -4.68
C SER A 24 -2.92 -7.92 -6.05
N LYS A 25 -2.84 -8.90 -6.96
CA LYS A 25 -2.29 -8.72 -8.31
C LYS A 25 -2.95 -7.59 -9.11
N GLN A 26 -4.23 -7.28 -8.87
CA GLN A 26 -4.93 -6.17 -9.53
C GLN A 26 -4.23 -4.82 -9.32
N VAL A 27 -3.54 -4.62 -8.20
CA VAL A 27 -2.80 -3.37 -7.93
C VAL A 27 -1.53 -3.31 -8.77
N THR A 28 -0.82 -4.44 -8.89
CA THR A 28 0.35 -4.56 -9.77
C THR A 28 -0.02 -4.33 -11.23
N ASP A 29 -1.13 -4.92 -11.68
CA ASP A 29 -1.61 -4.77 -13.06
C ASP A 29 -2.04 -3.32 -13.34
N ALA A 30 -2.70 -2.66 -12.40
CA ALA A 30 -3.08 -1.26 -12.54
C ALA A 30 -1.85 -0.34 -12.59
N CYS A 31 -0.87 -0.54 -11.70
CA CYS A 31 0.37 0.23 -11.70
C CYS A 31 1.16 0.07 -13.01
N ASP A 32 1.24 -1.14 -13.56
CA ASP A 32 1.87 -1.40 -14.87
C ASP A 32 1.12 -0.71 -16.02
N ALA A 33 -0.21 -0.77 -16.00
CA ALA A 33 -1.04 -0.17 -17.05
C ALA A 33 -1.01 1.36 -17.06
N HIS A 34 -0.96 2.00 -15.88
CA HIS A 34 -1.15 3.44 -15.75
C HIS A 34 0.11 4.21 -15.33
N GLY A 35 1.21 3.52 -15.00
CA GLY A 35 2.44 4.15 -14.52
C GLY A 35 2.39 4.52 -13.03
N GLY A 36 1.72 3.69 -12.23
CA GLY A 36 1.51 3.90 -10.79
C GLY A 36 2.58 3.25 -9.90
N PHE A 37 2.59 3.63 -8.61
CA PHE A 37 3.49 3.07 -7.61
C PHE A 37 2.75 2.77 -6.30
N TYR A 38 3.13 1.68 -5.63
CA TYR A 38 2.74 1.41 -4.26
C TYR A 38 3.97 1.41 -3.35
N LEU A 39 3.96 2.33 -2.40
CA LEU A 39 4.95 2.48 -1.36
C LEU A 39 4.49 1.78 -0.08
N GLY A 40 5.31 0.88 0.44
CA GLY A 40 5.09 0.18 1.70
C GLY A 40 5.79 0.90 2.84
N SER A 41 5.02 1.46 3.77
CA SER A 41 5.53 1.91 5.07
C SER A 41 5.63 0.74 6.06
N ILE A 42 6.42 0.94 7.11
CA ILE A 42 6.54 0.01 8.22
C ILE A 42 5.26 0.09 9.07
N GLY A 43 4.53 -1.02 9.17
CA GLY A 43 3.35 -1.11 10.03
C GLY A 43 3.72 -1.24 11.51
N GLY A 44 3.10 -0.44 12.38
CA GLY A 44 3.27 -0.53 13.84
C GLY A 44 3.85 0.72 14.55
N PRO A 45 4.94 1.35 14.08
CA PRO A 45 5.64 2.42 14.82
C PRO A 45 4.96 3.80 14.71
N ALA A 46 3.63 3.86 14.87
CA ALA A 46 2.84 5.07 14.67
C ALA A 46 3.28 6.25 15.55
N ALA A 47 3.63 5.99 16.82
CA ALA A 47 4.08 7.05 17.73
C ALA A 47 5.39 7.71 17.29
N ARG A 48 6.33 6.93 16.72
CA ARG A 48 7.59 7.47 16.18
C ARG A 48 7.35 8.22 14.87
N LEU A 49 6.52 7.69 13.99
CA LEU A 49 6.14 8.40 12.75
C LEU A 49 5.48 9.75 13.05
N ALA A 50 4.57 9.79 14.03
CA ALA A 50 3.92 11.03 14.45
C ALA A 50 4.89 12.05 15.04
N LEU A 51 5.85 11.60 15.86
CA LEU A 51 6.83 12.48 16.49
C LEU A 51 7.90 12.98 15.51
N ASP A 52 8.42 12.09 14.68
CA ASP A 52 9.62 12.34 13.89
C ASP A 52 9.30 12.82 12.47
N CYS A 53 8.22 12.32 11.85
CA CYS A 53 7.98 12.49 10.42
C CYS A 53 6.81 13.42 10.08
N ILE A 54 5.73 13.44 10.87
CA ILE A 54 4.53 14.24 10.58
C ILE A 54 4.69 15.66 11.11
N LYS A 55 4.63 16.66 10.22
CA LYS A 55 4.88 18.08 10.55
C LYS A 55 3.61 18.91 10.63
N LYS A 56 2.60 18.54 9.85
CA LYS A 56 1.30 19.23 9.80
C LYS A 56 0.18 18.24 9.51
N VAL A 57 -0.99 18.50 10.09
CA VAL A 57 -2.22 17.71 9.87
C VAL A 57 -3.40 18.66 9.76
N GLU A 58 -4.14 18.57 8.65
CA GLU A 58 -5.33 19.39 8.37
C GLU A 58 -6.43 18.51 7.76
N VAL A 59 -7.67 18.64 8.24
CA VAL A 59 -8.83 18.05 7.56
C VAL A 59 -9.11 18.85 6.29
N ILE A 60 -9.36 18.17 5.17
CA ILE A 60 -9.72 18.83 3.91
C ILE A 60 -11.13 18.50 3.44
N GLU A 61 -11.63 17.28 3.65
CA GLU A 61 -13.01 16.90 3.34
C GLU A 61 -13.55 15.83 4.29
N TYR A 62 -14.87 15.77 4.42
CA TYR A 62 -15.63 14.78 5.20
C TYR A 62 -15.28 14.73 6.70
N GLU A 63 -15.22 15.89 7.37
CA GLU A 63 -14.90 16.01 8.80
C GLU A 63 -15.83 15.16 9.70
N GLU A 64 -17.08 14.96 9.27
CA GLU A 64 -18.07 14.14 9.97
C GLU A 64 -17.67 12.66 10.11
N LEU A 65 -16.72 12.18 9.30
CA LEU A 65 -16.21 10.80 9.35
C LEU A 65 -15.12 10.61 10.43
N GLY A 66 -14.75 11.67 11.16
CA GLY A 66 -13.77 11.61 12.23
C GLY A 66 -12.40 11.17 11.70
N MET A 67 -11.85 10.07 12.23
CA MET A 67 -10.52 9.60 11.83
C MET A 67 -10.43 9.13 10.38
N GLU A 68 -11.57 8.86 9.73
CA GLU A 68 -11.67 8.44 8.31
C GLU A 68 -11.84 9.61 7.34
N ALA A 69 -11.85 10.86 7.83
CA ALA A 69 -11.88 12.06 6.99
C ALA A 69 -10.69 12.10 6.02
N VAL A 70 -10.76 12.94 4.99
CA VAL A 70 -9.61 13.17 4.10
C VAL A 70 -8.70 14.19 4.78
N TRP A 71 -7.45 13.79 5.00
CA TRP A 71 -6.44 14.62 5.65
C TRP A 71 -5.37 15.04 4.65
N LYS A 72 -4.98 16.31 4.72
CA LYS A 72 -3.72 16.78 4.17
C LYS A 72 -2.67 16.76 5.27
N ILE A 73 -1.58 16.04 5.03
CA ILE A 73 -0.45 15.96 5.95
C ILE A 73 0.85 16.37 5.24
N ASP A 74 1.69 17.11 5.96
CA ASP A 74 3.04 17.42 5.51
C ASP A 74 4.01 16.48 6.27
N VAL A 75 4.90 15.82 5.53
CA VAL A 75 5.84 14.83 6.09
C VAL A 75 7.28 15.12 5.68
N GLU A 76 8.21 14.80 6.56
CA GLU A 76 9.66 14.81 6.30
C GLU A 76 10.25 13.47 6.71
N ASP A 77 11.22 12.97 5.94
CA ASP A 77 11.95 11.71 6.20
C ASP A 77 11.04 10.50 6.51
N PHE A 78 9.88 10.43 5.85
CA PHE A 78 8.92 9.34 6.05
C PHE A 78 9.41 8.05 5.36
N PRO A 79 9.71 6.98 6.11
CA PRO A 79 10.31 5.78 5.53
C PRO A 79 9.29 4.94 4.76
N ALA A 80 9.68 4.53 3.55
CA ALA A 80 8.92 3.59 2.74
C ALA A 80 9.83 2.78 1.79
N PHE A 81 9.31 1.65 1.32
CA PHE A 81 9.90 0.84 0.25
C PHE A 81 9.02 0.92 -1.00
N ILE A 82 9.62 0.86 -2.18
CA ILE A 82 8.86 0.55 -3.39
C ILE A 82 8.44 -0.91 -3.31
N VAL A 83 7.14 -1.15 -3.18
CA VAL A 83 6.57 -2.51 -3.10
C VAL A 83 6.05 -2.94 -4.46
N VAL A 84 5.34 -2.05 -5.16
CA VAL A 84 4.94 -2.25 -6.56
C VAL A 84 5.46 -1.08 -7.38
N ASP A 85 6.07 -1.40 -8.52
CA ASP A 85 6.52 -0.42 -9.50
C ASP A 85 5.58 -0.31 -10.71
N ASP A 86 5.91 0.62 -11.60
CA ASP A 86 5.24 0.92 -12.86
C ASP A 86 5.59 -0.05 -14.01
N LYS A 87 6.13 -1.24 -13.69
CA LYS A 87 6.61 -2.22 -14.67
C LYS A 87 6.09 -3.63 -14.38
N GLY A 88 5.07 -3.72 -13.53
CA GLY A 88 4.46 -4.98 -13.13
C GLY A 88 5.27 -5.79 -12.10
N ASN A 89 6.26 -5.20 -11.43
CA ASN A 89 7.00 -5.88 -10.37
C ASN A 89 6.31 -5.73 -9.01
N ASP A 90 6.31 -6.80 -8.21
CA ASP A 90 5.86 -6.81 -6.82
C ASP A 90 6.94 -7.44 -5.93
N PHE A 91 7.37 -6.69 -4.91
CA PHE A 91 8.34 -7.10 -3.90
C PHE A 91 8.00 -8.45 -3.26
N PHE A 92 6.71 -8.76 -3.07
CA PHE A 92 6.26 -9.96 -2.37
C PHE A 92 5.99 -11.16 -3.28
N ALA A 93 6.09 -11.02 -4.61
CA ALA A 93 5.64 -12.03 -5.58
C ALA A 93 6.19 -13.45 -5.32
N HIS A 94 7.41 -13.57 -4.83
CA HIS A 94 8.10 -14.85 -4.63
C HIS A 94 8.06 -15.38 -3.19
N THR A 95 7.40 -14.67 -2.27
CA THR A 95 7.36 -15.03 -0.85
C THR A 95 6.21 -15.97 -0.49
N GLY A 96 5.20 -16.07 -1.37
CA GLY A 96 4.01 -16.91 -1.19
C GLY A 96 4.10 -18.29 -1.83
N GLU A 97 5.20 -18.62 -2.52
CA GLU A 97 5.36 -19.93 -3.15
C GLU A 97 5.51 -21.02 -2.08
N VAL A 98 4.61 -22.00 -2.11
CA VAL A 98 4.70 -23.17 -1.24
C VAL A 98 5.88 -24.01 -1.72
N THR A 99 7.03 -23.84 -1.07
CA THR A 99 8.26 -24.57 -1.40
C THR A 99 8.23 -26.03 -0.96
N LEU A 100 7.34 -26.39 -0.04
CA LEU A 100 7.18 -27.75 0.45
C LEU A 100 5.74 -28.02 0.90
N THR A 101 5.15 -29.09 0.37
CA THR A 101 3.89 -29.64 0.89
C THR A 101 4.22 -30.95 1.63
N VAL A 102 3.93 -31.01 2.93
CA VAL A 102 4.03 -32.27 3.67
C VAL A 102 2.88 -33.17 3.25
N GLY A 103 3.18 -34.31 2.61
CA GLY A 103 2.18 -35.28 2.21
C GLY A 103 1.41 -35.83 3.42
N LYS A 104 0.12 -36.14 3.24
CA LYS A 104 -0.67 -36.83 4.27
C LYS A 104 -0.05 -38.21 4.54
N ARG A 105 0.14 -38.54 5.82
CA ARG A 105 0.61 -39.86 6.25
C ARG A 105 -0.39 -40.93 5.78
N PRO A 106 0.02 -41.97 5.05
CA PRO A 106 -0.88 -43.07 4.69
C PRO A 106 -1.38 -43.77 5.96
N GLY A 107 -2.70 -43.95 6.11
CA GLY A 107 -3.31 -44.74 7.19
C GLY A 107 -3.89 -43.97 8.38
N LEU A 108 -4.12 -42.65 8.24
CA LEU A 108 -4.98 -41.84 9.13
C LEU A 108 -6.15 -41.25 8.31
#